data_AF-A0A143DCV7-F1
#
_entry.id   AF-A0A143DCV7-F1
#
_cell.length_a   1.000
_cell.length_b   1.000
_cell.length_c   1.000
_cell.angle_alpha   90.00
_cell.angle_beta   90.00
_cell.angle_gamma   90.00
#
_symmetry.space_group_name_H-M   'P 1'
#
loop_
_entity.id
_entity.type
_entity.pdbx_description
1 polymer ?
#
loop_
_entity_poly.entity_id
_entity_poly.type
_entity_poly.pdbx_seq_one_letter_code
_entity_poly.pdbx_strand_id
1 'polypeptide(L)'
;MAGIGSCNTVPERLVRSALYRLGFRYRLNDKRLRATPDLVFPRYRAVIMVHGCFWHGHDCPLFRLPATRTAFWAAKIEGNRTRDQNVQQRLVAAGWRVLTIWECALKGRLRQDPGYLAGQVSQWLRDDLPCHAIRGEQG
;
A
#
# COMPACT_ATOMS: atom_id res chain seq x y z
N MET A 1 -6.94 -21.17 12.39
CA MET A 1 -6.70 -19.74 12.67
C MET A 1 -5.27 -19.43 12.24
N ALA A 2 -5.08 -18.79 11.09
CA ALA A 2 -3.74 -18.51 10.57
C ALA A 2 -3.28 -17.12 11.07
N GLY A 3 -2.17 -17.10 11.81
CA GLY A 3 -1.54 -15.88 12.30
C GLY A 3 -1.00 -15.05 11.14
N ILE A 4 -1.78 -14.07 10.70
CA ILE A 4 -1.33 -13.07 9.74
C ILE A 4 -0.53 -12.05 10.56
N GLY A 5 0.77 -12.31 10.71
CA GLY A 5 1.71 -11.32 11.25
C GLY A 5 1.72 -10.10 10.34
N SER A 6 1.09 -9.03 10.78
CA SER A 6 0.83 -7.81 10.02
C SER A 6 2.02 -6.84 9.95
N CYS A 7 3.25 -7.33 10.10
CA CYS A 7 4.46 -6.51 10.00
C CYS A 7 5.63 -7.37 9.51
N ASN A 8 6.29 -6.96 8.42
CA ASN A 8 7.53 -7.52 7.87
C ASN A 8 7.38 -8.77 6.99
N THR A 9 6.41 -8.77 6.09
CA THR A 9 6.40 -9.78 5.02
C THR A 9 7.69 -9.66 4.18
N VAL A 10 8.25 -10.79 3.69
CA VAL A 10 9.49 -10.81 2.88
C VAL A 10 9.47 -9.78 1.72
N PRO A 11 8.35 -9.57 1.00
CA PRO A 11 8.26 -8.56 -0.05
C PRO A 11 8.42 -7.13 0.45
N GLU A 12 7.82 -6.78 1.60
CA GLU A 12 7.98 -5.46 2.23
C GLU A 12 9.44 -5.18 2.55
N ARG A 13 10.18 -6.18 3.07
CA ARG A 13 11.61 -6.02 3.35
C ARG A 13 12.44 -5.82 2.09
N LEU A 14 12.09 -6.47 0.98
CA LEU A 14 12.79 -6.31 -0.29
C LEU A 14 12.60 -4.91 -0.88
N VAL A 15 11.37 -4.39 -0.90
CA VAL A 15 11.08 -3.02 -1.35
C VAL A 15 11.79 -1.99 -0.46
N ARG A 16 11.68 -2.15 0.87
CA ARG A 16 12.38 -1.31 1.86
C ARG A 16 13.90 -1.31 1.63
N SER A 17 14.50 -2.48 1.45
CA SER A 17 15.93 -2.64 1.20
C SER A 17 16.34 -2.02 -0.14
N ALA A 18 15.57 -2.20 -1.21
CA ALA A 18 15.86 -1.63 -2.51
C ALA A 18 15.80 -0.10 -2.48
N LEU A 19 14.76 0.48 -1.88
CA LEU A 19 14.63 1.93 -1.72
C LEU A 19 15.76 2.51 -0.86
N TYR A 20 16.15 1.82 0.21
CA TYR A 20 17.29 2.22 1.04
C TYR A 20 18.60 2.24 0.25
N ARG A 21 18.87 1.19 -0.55
CA ARG A 21 20.04 1.11 -1.43
C ARG A 21 20.05 2.20 -2.50
N LEU A 22 18.88 2.63 -2.97
CA LEU A 22 18.71 3.76 -3.89
C LEU A 22 18.82 5.13 -3.21
N GLY A 23 19.12 5.16 -1.90
CA GLY A 23 19.36 6.39 -1.13
C GLY A 23 18.10 7.02 -0.54
N PHE A 24 16.93 6.41 -0.69
CA PHE A 24 15.70 6.92 -0.09
C PHE A 24 15.66 6.61 1.40
N ARG A 25 15.48 7.67 2.21
CA ARG A 25 15.32 7.58 3.66
C ARG A 25 13.84 7.73 4.00
N TYR A 26 13.34 6.81 4.81
CA TYR A 26 11.95 6.78 5.24
C TYR A 26 11.84 6.53 6.74
N ARG A 27 10.65 6.82 7.27
CA ARG A 27 10.22 6.43 8.63
C ARG A 27 9.14 5.37 8.52
N LEU A 28 9.12 4.47 9.48
CA LEU A 28 8.07 3.47 9.63
C LEU A 28 7.05 3.96 10.65
N ASN A 29 5.76 3.72 10.39
CA ASN A 29 4.68 3.92 11.36
C ASN A 29 4.73 5.30 12.06
N ASP A 30 4.86 6.39 11.28
CA ASP A 30 4.91 7.73 11.86
C ASP A 30 3.54 8.10 12.46
N LYS A 31 3.41 7.92 13.77
CA LYS A 31 2.18 8.17 14.54
C LYS A 31 1.73 9.63 14.50
N ARG A 32 2.58 10.56 14.02
CA ARG A 32 2.19 11.97 13.81
C ARG A 32 1.17 12.10 12.67
N LEU A 33 1.21 11.17 11.71
CA LEU A 33 0.20 11.05 10.67
C LEU A 33 -0.92 10.16 11.21
N ARG A 34 -2.10 10.74 11.49
CA ARG A 34 -3.30 10.04 12.00
C ARG A 34 -3.72 8.84 11.13
N ALA A 35 -3.25 8.79 9.89
CA ALA A 35 -3.46 7.72 8.92
C ALA A 35 -2.59 6.46 9.13
N THR A 36 -1.55 6.52 9.97
CA THR A 36 -0.55 5.46 10.19
C THR A 36 -0.05 4.82 8.87
N PRO A 37 0.50 5.61 7.94
CA PRO A 37 1.10 5.07 6.72
C PRO A 37 2.30 4.18 7.03
N ASP A 38 2.50 3.14 6.22
CA ASP A 38 3.55 2.15 6.42
C ASP A 38 4.94 2.75 6.24
N LEU A 39 5.13 3.56 5.20
CA LEU A 39 6.37 4.27 4.91
C LEU A 39 6.11 5.76 4.73
N VAL A 40 6.92 6.59 5.38
CA VAL A 40 6.85 8.05 5.27
C VAL A 40 8.18 8.58 4.77
N PHE A 41 8.13 9.43 3.75
CA PHE A 41 9.29 10.06 3.12
C PHE A 41 9.20 11.59 3.28
N PRO A 42 9.62 12.15 4.44
CA PRO A 42 9.45 13.57 4.73
C PRO A 42 10.09 14.50 3.70
N ARG A 43 11.28 14.13 3.17
CA ARG A 43 11.99 14.89 2.14
C ARG A 43 11.17 15.06 0.86
N TYR A 44 10.36 14.06 0.51
CA TYR A 44 9.58 14.03 -0.73
C TYR A 44 8.11 14.42 -0.49
N ARG A 45 7.75 14.80 0.75
CA ARG A 45 6.34 14.94 1.20
C ARG A 45 5.46 13.81 0.69
N ALA A 46 5.97 12.58 0.79
CA ALA A 46 5.30 11.40 0.25
C ALA A 46 5.08 10.34 1.32
N VAL A 47 3.97 9.61 1.21
CA VAL A 47 3.65 8.45 2.03
C VAL A 47 3.31 7.27 1.14
N ILE A 48 3.68 6.07 1.59
CA ILE A 48 3.32 4.81 0.96
C ILE A 48 2.42 4.04 1.91
N MET A 49 1.29 3.57 1.37
CA MET A 49 0.33 2.72 2.05
C MET A 49 0.32 1.34 1.40
N VAL A 50 0.47 0.28 2.19
CA VAL A 50 0.41 -1.10 1.72
C VAL A 50 -0.99 -1.64 2.02
N HIS A 51 -1.79 -1.83 0.97
CA HIS A 51 -3.17 -2.29 1.11
C HIS A 51 -3.31 -3.78 0.86
N GLY A 52 -3.83 -4.49 1.87
CA GLY A 52 -4.28 -5.86 1.73
C GLY A 52 -5.45 -5.96 0.75
N CYS A 53 -5.30 -6.73 -0.33
CA CYS A 53 -6.33 -6.84 -1.37
C CYS A 53 -7.69 -7.28 -0.82
N PHE A 54 -7.67 -8.19 0.17
CA PHE A 54 -8.89 -8.66 0.83
C PHE A 54 -9.60 -7.53 1.58
N TRP A 55 -8.88 -6.82 2.46
CA TRP A 55 -9.46 -5.87 3.43
C TRP A 55 -9.97 -4.57 2.81
N HIS A 56 -9.40 -4.19 1.67
CA HIS A 56 -9.74 -2.95 0.95
C HIS A 56 -10.52 -3.23 -0.34
N GLY A 57 -10.89 -4.50 -0.60
CA GLY A 57 -11.72 -4.89 -1.73
C GLY A 57 -11.07 -4.61 -3.09
N HIS A 58 -9.81 -4.99 -3.28
CA HIS A 58 -9.14 -4.81 -4.56
C HIS A 58 -9.74 -5.72 -5.63
N ASP A 59 -9.86 -5.25 -6.87
CA ASP A 59 -10.28 -6.09 -7.99
C ASP A 59 -9.10 -6.95 -8.47
N CYS A 60 -8.78 -8.00 -7.70
CA CYS A 60 -7.74 -8.95 -8.06
C CYS A 60 -8.01 -10.35 -7.49
N PRO A 61 -7.25 -11.37 -7.92
CA PRO A 61 -7.46 -12.77 -7.54
C PRO A 61 -7.31 -13.07 -6.04
N LEU A 62 -6.72 -12.15 -5.27
CA LEU A 62 -6.59 -12.27 -3.81
C LEU A 62 -7.85 -11.80 -3.07
N PHE A 63 -8.78 -11.14 -3.76
CA PHE A 63 -10.06 -10.74 -3.20
C PHE A 63 -11.15 -11.74 -3.60
N ARG A 64 -11.84 -12.28 -2.60
CA ARG A 64 -13.08 -13.03 -2.76
C ARG A 64 -13.95 -12.74 -1.57
N LEU A 65 -15.21 -12.37 -1.82
CA LEU A 65 -16.16 -12.16 -0.74
C LEU A 65 -16.50 -13.50 -0.09
N PRO A 66 -16.42 -13.63 1.24
CA PRO A 66 -16.80 -14.87 1.91
C PRO A 66 -18.28 -15.21 1.70
N ALA A 67 -18.56 -16.49 1.43
CA ALA A 67 -19.93 -17.01 1.33
C ALA A 67 -20.66 -16.99 2.69
N THR A 68 -19.92 -17.03 3.79
CA THR A 68 -20.46 -16.92 5.14
C THR A 68 -20.54 -15.46 5.56
N ARG A 69 -21.70 -15.02 6.08
CA ARG A 69 -21.93 -13.63 6.54
C ARG A 69 -21.64 -12.57 5.45
N THR A 70 -22.04 -12.85 4.22
CA THR A 70 -21.74 -12.01 3.05
C THR A 70 -22.12 -10.54 3.23
N ALA A 71 -23.32 -10.25 3.77
CA ALA A 71 -23.76 -8.88 4.02
C ALA A 71 -22.86 -8.13 5.00
N PHE A 72 -22.41 -8.81 6.07
CA PHE A 72 -21.47 -8.23 7.04
C PHE A 72 -20.12 -7.93 6.40
N TRP A 73 -19.58 -8.86 5.60
CA TRP A 73 -18.30 -8.64 4.91
C TRP A 73 -18.41 -7.55 3.87
N ALA A 74 -19.48 -7.50 3.08
CA ALA A 74 -19.70 -6.44 2.09
C ALA A 74 -19.71 -5.05 2.77
N ALA A 75 -20.50 -4.89 3.83
CA ALA A 75 -20.55 -3.65 4.59
C ALA A 75 -19.20 -3.28 5.21
N LYS A 76 -18.45 -4.27 5.73
CA LYS A 76 -17.12 -4.05 6.32
C LYS A 76 -16.09 -3.59 5.29
N ILE A 77 -16.06 -4.23 4.12
CA ILE A 77 -15.14 -3.86 3.04
C ILE A 77 -15.47 -2.47 2.51
N GLU A 78 -16.76 -2.15 2.35
CA GLU A 78 -17.17 -0.83 1.91
C GLU A 78 -16.81 0.27 2.92
N GLY A 79 -17.01 0.01 4.22
CA GLY A 79 -16.58 0.91 5.28
C GLY A 79 -15.06 1.12 5.29
N ASN A 80 -14.27 0.10 4.97
CA ASN A 80 -12.82 0.24 4.81
C ASN A 80 -12.48 1.13 3.60
N ARG A 81 -13.07 0.88 2.42
CA ARG A 81 -12.85 1.71 1.22
C ARG A 81 -13.17 3.18 1.46
N THR A 82 -14.30 3.45 2.11
CA THR A 82 -14.69 4.81 2.47
C THR A 82 -13.66 5.44 3.43
N ARG A 83 -13.15 4.67 4.40
CA ARG A 83 -12.08 5.15 5.30
C ARG A 83 -10.80 5.45 4.53
N ASP A 84 -10.39 4.59 3.60
CA ASP A 84 -9.17 4.77 2.82
C ASP A 84 -9.23 6.03 1.96
N GLN A 85 -10.37 6.25 1.29
CA GLN A 85 -10.62 7.47 0.50
C GLN A 85 -10.50 8.72 1.38
N ASN A 86 -11.13 8.72 2.56
CA ASN A 86 -11.04 9.83 3.50
C ASN A 86 -9.60 10.06 4.00
N VAL A 87 -8.84 9.00 4.25
CA VAL A 87 -7.44 9.06 4.66
C VAL A 87 -6.58 9.67 3.55
N GLN A 88 -6.73 9.18 2.32
CA GLN A 88 -6.02 9.68 1.16
C GLN A 88 -6.32 11.17 0.94
N GLN A 89 -7.60 11.58 0.97
CA GLN A 89 -8.00 12.98 0.82
C GLN A 89 -7.38 13.87 1.91
N ARG A 90 -7.36 13.43 3.17
CA ARG A 90 -6.75 14.19 4.27
C ARG A 90 -5.24 14.34 4.11
N LEU A 91 -4.56 13.29 3.65
CA LEU A 91 -3.12 13.34 3.39
C LEU A 91 -2.80 14.32 2.25
N VAL A 92 -3.54 14.23 1.14
CA VAL A 92 -3.40 15.15 0.01
C VAL A 92 -3.69 16.59 0.41
N ALA A 93 -4.78 16.83 1.15
CA ALA A 93 -5.11 18.16 1.66
C ALA A 93 -4.04 18.72 2.62
N ALA A 94 -3.34 17.85 3.34
CA ALA A 94 -2.19 18.23 4.18
C ALA A 94 -0.87 18.39 3.39
N GLY A 95 -0.93 18.33 2.05
CA GLY A 95 0.22 18.49 1.15
C GLY A 95 1.09 17.25 1.04
N TRP A 96 0.58 16.07 1.43
CA TRP A 96 1.27 14.79 1.24
C TRP A 96 0.83 14.11 -0.04
N ARG A 97 1.78 13.56 -0.77
CA ARG A 97 1.52 12.65 -1.88
C ARG A 97 1.32 11.24 -1.37
N VAL A 98 0.41 10.50 -1.97
CA VAL A 98 0.02 9.16 -1.50
C VAL A 98 0.27 8.13 -2.59
N LEU A 99 1.07 7.12 -2.28
CA LEU A 99 1.25 5.94 -3.12
C LEU A 99 0.64 4.73 -2.43
N THR A 100 -0.29 4.06 -3.09
CA THR A 100 -0.86 2.80 -2.62
C THR A 100 -0.19 1.64 -3.32
N ILE A 101 0.45 0.74 -2.57
CA ILE A 101 0.97 -0.53 -3.09
C ILE A 101 -0.01 -1.63 -2.67
N TRP A 102 -0.66 -2.25 -3.65
CA TRP A 102 -1.56 -3.36 -3.38
C TRP A 102 -0.78 -4.64 -3.08
N GLU A 103 -1.30 -5.43 -2.15
CA GLU A 103 -0.71 -6.70 -1.72
C GLU A 103 -0.46 -7.66 -2.89
N CYS A 104 -1.29 -7.63 -3.93
CA CYS A 104 -1.08 -8.45 -5.13
C CYS A 104 0.16 -8.09 -5.96
N ALA A 105 0.69 -6.87 -5.83
CA ALA A 105 1.99 -6.51 -6.41
C ALA A 105 3.15 -7.13 -5.62
N LEU A 106 2.94 -7.39 -4.33
CA LEU A 106 3.95 -7.90 -3.41
C LEU A 106 3.94 -9.43 -3.32
N LYS A 107 2.78 -10.08 -3.50
CA LYS A 107 2.62 -11.52 -3.33
C LYS A 107 1.56 -12.13 -4.25
N GLY A 108 1.61 -13.45 -4.37
CA GLY A 108 0.67 -14.23 -5.18
C GLY A 108 1.05 -14.24 -6.65
N ARG A 109 0.13 -14.70 -7.50
CA ARG A 109 0.38 -14.93 -8.93
C ARG A 109 0.63 -13.67 -9.76
N LEU A 110 0.25 -12.50 -9.23
CA LEU A 110 0.43 -11.20 -9.89
C LEU A 110 1.60 -10.41 -9.29
N ARG A 111 2.45 -11.05 -8.48
CA ARG A 111 3.58 -10.38 -7.84
C ARG A 111 4.50 -9.81 -8.92
N GLN A 112 4.96 -8.59 -8.70
CA GLN A 112 5.97 -7.98 -9.54
C GLN A 112 7.37 -8.35 -9.06
N ASP A 113 8.34 -8.25 -9.96
CA ASP A 113 9.75 -8.30 -9.57
C ASP A 113 10.08 -7.18 -8.56
N PRO A 114 10.76 -7.47 -7.44
CA PRO A 114 11.09 -6.46 -6.44
C PRO A 114 11.93 -5.29 -6.96
N GLY A 115 12.82 -5.53 -7.93
CA GLY A 115 13.63 -4.49 -8.57
C GLY A 115 12.78 -3.58 -9.44
N TYR A 116 11.89 -4.16 -10.25
CA TYR A 116 10.92 -3.41 -11.06
C TYR A 116 9.97 -2.57 -10.18
N LEU A 117 9.42 -3.16 -9.13
CA LEU A 117 8.57 -2.45 -8.16
C LEU A 117 9.32 -1.31 -7.48
N ALA A 118 10.56 -1.54 -7.04
CA ALA A 118 11.38 -0.48 -6.46
C ALA A 118 11.69 0.64 -7.47
N GLY A 119 11.86 0.31 -8.75
CA GLY A 119 12.02 1.26 -9.84
C GLY A 119 10.80 2.18 -9.99
N GLN A 120 9.60 1.61 -10.06
CA GLN A 120 8.34 2.38 -10.13
C GLN A 120 8.16 3.29 -8.92
N VAL A 121 8.39 2.78 -7.70
CA VAL A 121 8.30 3.60 -6.48
C VAL A 121 9.32 4.74 -6.50
N SER A 122 10.56 4.45 -6.93
CA SER A 122 11.63 5.44 -7.00
C SER A 122 11.35 6.53 -8.03
N GLN A 123 10.79 6.15 -9.18
CA GLN A 123 10.34 7.07 -10.21
C GLN A 123 9.22 7.96 -9.66
N TRP A 124 8.17 7.38 -9.09
CA TRP A 124 7.07 8.15 -8.50
C TRP A 124 7.53 9.08 -7.36
N LEU A 125 8.51 8.66 -6.55
CA LEU A 125 9.08 9.53 -5.52
C LEU A 125 9.78 10.76 -6.11
N ARG A 126 10.33 10.65 -7.33
CA ARG A 126 10.97 11.76 -8.05
C ARG A 126 10.00 12.60 -8.87
N ASP A 127 8.91 12.00 -9.32
CA ASP A 127 7.82 12.70 -10.02
C ASP A 127 6.98 13.54 -9.04
N ASP A 128 6.08 14.38 -9.56
CA ASP A 128 5.19 15.24 -8.75
C ASP A 128 3.72 14.78 -8.74
N LEU A 129 3.50 13.48 -8.93
CA LEU A 129 2.15 12.91 -8.95
C LEU A 129 1.56 12.88 -7.53
N PRO A 130 0.39 13.51 -7.28
CA PRO A 130 -0.18 13.62 -5.94
C PRO A 130 -0.70 12.28 -5.40
N CYS A 131 -1.23 11.43 -6.28
CA CYS A 131 -1.74 10.11 -5.93
C CYS A 131 -1.36 9.10 -7.01
N HIS A 132 -0.92 7.92 -6.60
CA HIS A 132 -0.66 6.81 -7.51
C HIS A 132 -0.95 5.46 -6.84
N ALA A 133 -1.21 4.43 -7.62
CA ALA A 133 -1.46 3.09 -7.11
C ALA A 133 -0.72 2.06 -7.97
N ILE A 134 0.10 1.23 -7.32
CA ILE A 134 0.79 0.10 -7.96
C ILE A 134 0.05 -1.18 -7.59
N ARG A 135 -0.35 -1.92 -8.62
CA ARG A 135 -1.08 -3.19 -8.52
C ARG A 135 -0.25 -4.33 -9.11
N GLY A 136 -0.62 -5.55 -8.78
CA GLY A 136 -0.01 -6.72 -9.41
C GLY A 136 -0.40 -6.80 -10.87
N GLU A 137 0.58 -6.97 -11.74
CA GLU A 137 0.43 -7.13 -13.18
C GLU A 137 1.18 -8.39 -13.58
N GLN A 138 0.66 -9.16 -14.54
CA GLN A 138 1.40 -10.30 -15.08
C GLN A 138 2.54 -9.73 -15.92
N GLY A 139 3.75 -9.79 -15.38
CA GLY A 139 4.99 -9.57 -16.13
C GLY A 139 5.34 -10.82 -16.93
#